data_AF-R4HF46-F1
#
_entry.id   AF-R4HF46-F1
#
_cell.length_a   1.000
_cell.length_b   1.000
_cell.length_c   1.000
_cell.angle_alpha   90.00
_cell.angle_beta   90.00
_cell.angle_gamma   90.00
#
_symmetry.space_group_name_H-M   'P 1'
#
loop_
_entity.id
_entity.type
_entity.pdbx_description
1 polymer ?
#
loop_
_entity_poly.entity_id
_entity_poly.type
_entity_poly.pdbx_seq_one_letter_code
_entity_poly.pdbx_strand_id
1 'polypeptide(L)'
;IKDYVRTLGSEAVLCKHWAEGSAGIEELAYKVVDLANAGHSQFSPLYPDEMPLFQKIETITKDIYHASEVIADKLVREQLRTWEDQGYGDLPICMAKTQYSFSTDPNLRGAPTGHAVPIREVRLAAGAGFIVVITGEIMTMPGLPKVPSSERIRLNEQGYIE
;
A
#
# COMPACT_ATOMS: atom_id res chain seq x y z
N ILE A 1 8.99 17.74 -14.99
CA ILE A 1 8.35 17.28 -13.74
C ILE A 1 7.78 18.44 -12.94
N LYS A 2 8.59 19.41 -12.47
CA LYS A 2 8.08 20.57 -11.71
C LYS A 2 6.91 21.29 -12.40
N ASP A 3 7.04 21.58 -13.70
CA ASP A 3 5.96 22.26 -14.44
C ASP A 3 4.70 21.40 -14.59
N TYR A 4 4.85 20.10 -14.83
CA TYR A 4 3.72 19.16 -14.93
C TYR A 4 2.96 19.03 -13.60
N VAL A 5 3.68 18.90 -12.48
CA VAL A 5 3.05 18.79 -11.15
C VAL A 5 2.30 20.09 -10.79
N ARG A 6 2.82 21.25 -11.23
CA ARG A 6 2.13 22.55 -11.07
C ARG A 6 0.79 22.60 -11.79
N THR A 7 0.65 21.97 -12.96
CA THR A 7 -0.65 21.89 -13.66
C THR A 7 -1.69 21.05 -12.92
N LEU A 8 -1.27 20.22 -11.95
CA LEU A 8 -2.12 19.42 -11.08
C LEU A 8 -2.38 20.08 -9.72
N GLY A 9 -1.95 21.35 -9.54
CA GLY A 9 -2.13 22.07 -8.27
C GLY A 9 -1.19 21.61 -7.14
N SER A 10 -0.08 20.95 -7.48
CA SER A 10 0.92 20.46 -6.52
C SER A 10 2.30 21.06 -6.79
N GLU A 11 3.23 20.91 -5.83
CA GLU A 11 4.62 21.33 -5.97
C GLU A 11 5.57 20.13 -5.95
N ALA A 12 6.66 20.19 -6.73
CA ALA A 12 7.72 19.18 -6.71
C ALA A 12 9.06 19.80 -6.30
N VAL A 13 9.63 19.29 -5.21
CA VAL A 13 10.90 19.76 -4.62
C VAL A 13 12.01 18.76 -4.93
N LEU A 14 13.17 19.25 -5.38
CA LEU A 14 14.33 18.39 -5.65
C LEU A 14 15.04 18.10 -4.34
N CYS A 15 15.25 16.82 -4.05
CA CYS A 15 15.84 16.35 -2.81
C CYS A 15 17.22 15.75 -3.09
N LYS A 16 18.26 16.25 -2.43
CA LYS A 16 19.66 15.81 -2.61
C LYS A 16 20.31 15.27 -1.33
N HIS A 17 19.51 14.98 -0.31
CA HIS A 17 20.00 14.57 1.01
C HIS A 17 20.87 13.30 1.01
N TRP A 18 20.73 12.43 0.02
CA TRP A 18 21.65 11.30 -0.16
C TRP A 18 23.12 11.75 -0.33
N ALA A 19 23.35 12.86 -1.05
CA ALA A 19 24.69 13.41 -1.29
C ALA A 19 25.07 14.54 -0.31
N GLU A 20 24.08 15.34 0.10
CA GLU A 20 24.30 16.61 0.82
C GLU A 20 23.80 16.56 2.29
N GLY A 21 23.34 15.41 2.77
CA GLY A 21 22.78 15.27 4.12
C GLY A 21 21.54 16.14 4.32
N SER A 22 21.33 16.65 5.54
CA SER A 22 20.15 17.47 5.87
C SER A 22 20.05 18.75 5.04
N ALA A 23 21.18 19.34 4.61
CA ALA A 23 21.17 20.54 3.79
C ALA A 23 20.44 20.32 2.44
N GLY A 24 20.51 19.10 1.89
CA GLY A 24 19.86 18.72 0.62
C GLY A 24 18.35 18.52 0.70
N ILE A 25 17.69 18.79 1.83
CA ILE A 25 16.23 18.62 2.01
C ILE A 25 15.54 19.81 2.70
N GLU A 26 16.25 20.89 2.99
CA GLU A 26 15.69 22.04 3.72
C GLU A 26 14.48 22.67 3.00
N GLU A 27 14.54 22.81 1.67
CA GLU A 27 13.42 23.32 0.87
C GLU A 27 12.14 22.50 1.08
N LEU A 28 12.26 21.17 1.09
CA LEU A 28 11.11 20.29 1.34
C LEU A 28 10.62 20.44 2.78
N ALA A 29 11.54 20.55 3.74
CA ALA A 29 11.18 20.70 5.15
C ALA A 29 10.34 21.96 5.40
N TYR A 30 10.77 23.13 4.89
CA TYR A 30 9.99 24.36 4.99
C TYR A 30 8.62 24.24 4.33
N LYS A 31 8.55 23.62 3.14
CA LYS A 31 7.27 23.40 2.44
C LYS A 31 6.31 22.51 3.22
N VAL A 32 6.79 21.47 3.88
CA VAL A 32 5.96 20.61 4.75
C VAL A 32 5.43 21.40 5.95
N VAL A 33 6.27 22.26 6.56
CA VAL A 33 5.83 23.15 7.66
C VAL A 33 4.75 24.12 7.19
N ASP A 34 4.92 24.75 6.02
CA ASP A 34 3.92 25.66 5.44
C ASP A 34 2.58 24.94 5.20
N LEU A 35 2.62 23.73 4.63
CA LEU A 35 1.42 22.92 4.39
C LEU A 35 0.72 22.52 5.68
N ALA A 36 1.48 22.14 6.71
CA ALA A 36 0.93 21.79 8.03
C ALA A 36 0.27 22.99 8.71
N ASN A 37 0.85 24.18 8.57
CA ASN A 37 0.34 25.42 9.18
C ASN A 37 -0.82 26.06 8.38
N ALA A 38 -1.03 25.69 7.12
CA ALA A 38 -2.07 26.27 6.27
C ALA A 38 -3.50 25.92 6.72
N GLY A 39 -3.69 24.87 7.51
CA GLY A 39 -5.01 24.49 8.04
C GLY A 39 -6.01 24.02 6.99
N HIS A 40 -5.55 23.68 5.78
CA HIS A 40 -6.42 23.27 4.65
C HIS A 40 -6.80 21.78 4.65
N SER A 41 -6.37 20.99 5.64
CA SER A 41 -6.61 19.54 5.65
C SER A 41 -8.10 19.22 5.83
N GLN A 42 -8.67 18.48 4.88
CA GLN A 42 -10.02 17.92 4.94
C GLN A 42 -9.95 16.39 5.02
N PHE A 43 -9.27 15.88 6.04
CA PHE A 43 -9.09 14.44 6.18
C PHE A 43 -10.43 13.73 6.44
N SER A 44 -10.71 12.71 5.66
CA SER A 44 -11.74 11.72 5.90
C SER A 44 -11.23 10.33 5.49
N PRO A 45 -11.61 9.25 6.19
CA PRO A 45 -11.42 7.89 5.69
C PRO A 45 -12.08 7.70 4.32
N LEU A 46 -11.59 6.73 3.54
CA LEU A 46 -12.12 6.41 2.22
C LEU A 46 -13.56 5.86 2.26
N TYR A 47 -13.89 5.14 3.33
CA TYR A 47 -15.20 4.57 3.58
C TYR A 47 -15.52 4.64 5.08
N PRO A 48 -16.80 4.65 5.46
CA PRO A 48 -17.23 4.52 6.85
C PRO A 48 -17.09 3.08 7.35
N ASP A 49 -16.98 2.89 8.66
CA ASP A 49 -16.73 1.57 9.27
C ASP A 49 -17.92 0.62 9.08
N GLU A 50 -19.15 1.12 9.07
CA GLU A 50 -20.38 0.32 8.89
C GLU A 50 -20.61 -0.18 7.45
N MET A 51 -19.75 0.22 6.49
CA MET A 51 -19.85 -0.27 5.11
C MET A 51 -19.65 -1.79 5.06
N PRO A 52 -20.45 -2.58 4.33
CA PRO A 52 -20.24 -4.02 4.19
C PRO A 52 -18.82 -4.34 3.72
N LEU A 53 -18.21 -5.41 4.25
CA LEU A 53 -16.81 -5.75 4.03
C LEU A 53 -16.46 -5.87 2.54
N PHE A 54 -17.35 -6.51 1.76
CA PHE A 54 -17.13 -6.64 0.31
C PHE A 54 -17.17 -5.27 -0.39
N GLN A 55 -18.06 -4.37 0.05
CA GLN A 55 -18.13 -3.01 -0.50
C GLN A 55 -16.92 -2.17 -0.11
N LYS A 56 -16.36 -2.34 1.10
CA LYS A 56 -15.08 -1.70 1.47
C LYS A 56 -13.97 -2.08 0.48
N ILE A 57 -13.92 -3.36 0.07
CA ILE A 57 -12.96 -3.84 -0.93
C ILE A 57 -13.23 -3.18 -2.29
N GLU A 58 -14.48 -3.17 -2.75
CA GLU A 58 -14.88 -2.53 -4.00
C GLU A 58 -14.48 -1.04 -4.02
N THR A 59 -14.78 -0.29 -2.96
CA THR A 59 -14.41 1.13 -2.82
C THR A 59 -12.90 1.34 -2.95
N ILE A 60 -12.06 0.54 -2.27
CA ILE A 60 -10.60 0.64 -2.44
C ILE A 60 -10.20 0.39 -3.90
N THR A 61 -10.70 -0.68 -4.50
CA THR A 61 -10.30 -1.07 -5.86
C THR A 61 -10.74 -0.06 -6.91
N LYS A 62 -11.93 0.53 -6.76
CA LYS A 62 -12.46 1.50 -7.70
C LYS A 62 -11.80 2.86 -7.54
N ASP A 63 -11.79 3.39 -6.32
CA ASP A 63 -11.44 4.79 -6.09
C ASP A 63 -9.92 5.00 -6.00
N ILE A 64 -9.17 4.00 -5.55
CA ILE A 64 -7.70 4.09 -5.43
C ILE A 64 -6.99 3.36 -6.56
N TYR A 65 -7.48 2.20 -7.01
CA TYR A 65 -6.80 1.41 -8.04
C TYR A 65 -7.33 1.64 -9.45
N HIS A 66 -8.46 2.34 -9.62
CA HIS A 66 -9.13 2.54 -10.91
C HIS A 66 -9.51 1.23 -11.62
N ALA A 67 -9.81 0.19 -10.84
CA ALA A 67 -10.32 -1.07 -11.33
C ALA A 67 -11.79 -0.96 -11.73
N SER A 68 -12.22 -1.77 -12.71
CA SER A 68 -13.63 -1.86 -13.11
C SER A 68 -14.45 -2.70 -12.15
N GLU A 69 -13.86 -3.78 -11.63
CA GLU A 69 -14.58 -4.78 -10.85
C GLU A 69 -13.66 -5.59 -9.93
N VAL A 70 -14.29 -6.18 -8.92
CA VAL A 70 -13.67 -7.13 -7.99
C VAL A 70 -14.23 -8.52 -8.26
N ILE A 71 -13.34 -9.45 -8.64
CA ILE A 71 -13.71 -10.84 -8.92
C ILE A 71 -13.43 -11.66 -7.67
N ALA A 72 -14.45 -12.27 -7.08
CA ALA A 72 -14.31 -13.09 -5.88
C ALA A 72 -15.24 -14.29 -5.94
N ASP A 73 -14.70 -15.46 -5.61
CA ASP A 73 -15.45 -16.71 -5.54
C ASP A 73 -16.50 -16.68 -4.44
N LYS A 74 -17.49 -17.56 -4.58
CA LYS A 74 -18.59 -17.71 -3.62
C LYS A 74 -18.08 -17.93 -2.18
N LEU A 75 -17.04 -18.76 -2.01
CA LEU A 75 -16.43 -19.05 -0.71
C LEU A 75 -15.92 -17.77 -0.01
N VAL A 76 -15.24 -16.89 -0.74
CA VAL A 76 -14.71 -15.63 -0.21
C VAL A 76 -15.86 -14.73 0.25
N ARG A 77 -16.92 -14.63 -0.55
CA ARG A 77 -18.11 -13.81 -0.23
C ARG A 77 -18.83 -14.34 1.02
N GLU A 78 -19.01 -15.65 1.11
CA GLU A 78 -19.61 -16.31 2.28
C GLU A 78 -18.74 -16.14 3.54
N GLN A 79 -17.42 -16.20 3.41
CA GLN A 79 -16.49 -16.00 4.51
C GLN A 79 -16.57 -14.57 5.07
N LEU A 80 -16.60 -13.56 4.20
CA LEU A 80 -16.76 -12.15 4.61
C LEU A 80 -18.10 -11.95 5.33
N ARG A 81 -19.19 -12.47 4.76
CA ARG A 81 -20.52 -12.40 5.39
C ARG A 81 -20.55 -13.06 6.76
N THR A 82 -19.91 -14.22 6.89
CA THR A 82 -19.79 -14.92 8.18
C THR A 82 -19.08 -14.05 9.22
N TRP A 83 -18.05 -13.29 8.81
CA TRP A 83 -17.36 -12.37 9.71
C TRP A 83 -18.18 -11.13 10.06
N GLU A 84 -19.00 -10.62 9.14
CA GLU A 84 -19.99 -9.59 9.45
C GLU A 84 -20.95 -10.09 10.55
N ASP A 85 -21.50 -11.30 10.40
CA ASP A 85 -22.42 -11.92 11.37
C ASP A 85 -21.73 -12.20 12.74
N GLN A 86 -20.41 -12.40 12.75
CA GLN A 86 -19.61 -12.60 13.97
C GLN A 86 -19.19 -11.29 14.67
N GLY A 87 -19.59 -10.13 14.12
CA GLY A 87 -19.27 -8.82 14.70
C GLY A 87 -17.93 -8.23 14.24
N TYR A 88 -17.34 -8.75 13.16
CA TYR A 88 -16.12 -8.21 12.55
C TYR A 88 -16.39 -7.31 11.33
N GLY A 89 -17.66 -6.96 11.06
CA GLY A 89 -18.05 -6.14 9.90
C GLY A 89 -17.43 -4.74 9.88
N ASP A 90 -17.20 -4.16 11.05
CA ASP A 90 -16.66 -2.80 11.18
C ASP A 90 -15.14 -2.75 10.96
N LEU A 91 -14.47 -3.90 10.86
CA LEU A 91 -13.02 -3.93 10.66
C LEU A 91 -12.61 -3.35 9.29
N PRO A 92 -11.49 -2.61 9.22
CA PRO A 92 -10.95 -2.11 7.96
C PRO A 92 -10.31 -3.23 7.13
N ILE A 93 -10.12 -2.92 5.85
CA ILE A 93 -9.55 -3.82 4.84
C ILE A 93 -8.06 -3.50 4.61
N CYS A 94 -7.23 -4.54 4.62
CA CYS A 94 -5.84 -4.52 4.20
C CYS A 94 -5.68 -5.28 2.87
N MET A 95 -5.43 -4.56 1.78
CA MET A 95 -5.23 -5.17 0.46
C MET A 95 -3.79 -5.68 0.31
N ALA A 96 -3.61 -7.00 0.18
CA ALA A 96 -2.35 -7.65 -0.12
C ALA A 96 -2.27 -7.96 -1.61
N LYS A 97 -1.64 -7.04 -2.35
CA LYS A 97 -1.39 -7.11 -3.79
C LYS A 97 0.06 -6.75 -4.13
N THR A 98 0.44 -6.89 -5.40
CA THR A 98 1.74 -6.37 -5.88
C THR A 98 1.87 -4.86 -5.65
N GLN A 99 3.04 -4.43 -5.17
CA GLN A 99 3.39 -3.03 -4.97
C GLN A 99 3.82 -2.32 -6.28
N TYR A 100 4.04 -3.08 -7.35
CA TYR A 100 4.60 -2.55 -8.60
C TYR A 100 3.54 -1.96 -9.57
N SER A 101 2.26 -2.19 -9.31
CA SER A 101 1.14 -1.72 -10.14
C SER A 101 -0.07 -1.38 -9.27
N PHE A 102 -0.96 -0.50 -9.77
CA PHE A 102 -2.31 -0.35 -9.21
C PHE A 102 -3.15 -1.61 -9.41
N SER A 103 -2.93 -2.32 -10.51
CA SER A 103 -3.55 -3.62 -10.81
C SER A 103 -2.93 -4.77 -10.01
N THR A 104 -3.37 -5.99 -10.28
CA THR A 104 -2.76 -7.22 -9.75
C THR A 104 -1.63 -7.77 -10.62
N ASP A 105 -1.31 -7.15 -11.77
CA ASP A 105 -0.18 -7.50 -12.64
C ASP A 105 1.01 -6.52 -12.41
N PRO A 106 2.18 -7.00 -11.93
CA PRO A 106 3.34 -6.15 -11.68
C PRO A 106 3.91 -5.45 -12.94
N ASN A 107 3.58 -5.93 -14.14
CA ASN A 107 4.08 -5.36 -15.39
C ASN A 107 3.24 -4.18 -15.91
N LEU A 108 2.00 -4.03 -15.44
CA LEU A 108 1.13 -2.92 -15.82
C LEU A 108 1.49 -1.65 -15.06
N ARG A 109 2.47 -0.90 -15.56
CA ARG A 109 3.00 0.33 -14.95
C ARG A 109 2.18 1.57 -15.30
N GLY A 110 2.37 2.64 -14.52
CA GLY A 110 1.65 3.90 -14.68
C GLY A 110 0.33 3.89 -13.91
N ALA A 111 -0.72 4.46 -14.51
CA ALA A 111 -2.07 4.50 -13.94
C ALA A 111 -3.04 3.66 -14.81
N PRO A 112 -2.95 2.32 -14.79
CA PRO A 112 -3.84 1.46 -15.58
C PRO A 112 -5.28 1.65 -15.11
N THR A 113 -6.22 1.62 -16.06
CA THR A 113 -7.66 1.68 -15.79
C THR A 113 -8.33 0.44 -16.37
N GLY A 114 -9.55 0.16 -15.93
CA GLY A 114 -10.39 -0.85 -16.58
C GLY A 114 -10.04 -2.31 -16.27
N HIS A 115 -9.11 -2.55 -15.35
CA HIS A 115 -8.66 -3.89 -14.97
C HIS A 115 -9.56 -4.49 -13.89
N ALA A 116 -9.61 -5.82 -13.80
CA ALA A 116 -10.28 -6.53 -12.73
C ALA A 116 -9.30 -6.88 -11.59
N VAL A 117 -9.80 -6.92 -10.36
CA VAL A 117 -9.03 -7.32 -9.18
C VAL A 117 -9.54 -8.67 -8.68
N PRO A 118 -8.87 -9.79 -9.01
CA PRO A 118 -9.23 -11.09 -8.45
C PRO A 118 -8.85 -11.18 -6.97
N ILE A 119 -9.74 -11.70 -6.13
CA ILE A 119 -9.49 -12.06 -4.74
C ILE A 119 -9.32 -13.57 -4.65
N ARG A 120 -8.14 -14.00 -4.21
CA ARG A 120 -7.80 -15.41 -4.02
C ARG A 120 -8.30 -15.94 -2.68
N GLU A 121 -8.06 -15.19 -1.61
CA GLU A 121 -8.48 -15.56 -0.25
C GLU A 121 -8.57 -14.34 0.65
N VAL A 122 -9.22 -14.51 1.79
CA VAL A 122 -9.30 -13.49 2.85
C VAL A 122 -8.84 -14.10 4.17
N ARG A 123 -8.19 -13.30 5.02
CA ARG A 123 -7.72 -13.72 6.34
C ARG A 123 -8.12 -12.71 7.40
N LEU A 124 -8.65 -13.18 8.51
CA LEU A 124 -8.99 -12.33 9.65
C LEU A 124 -7.76 -12.17 10.56
N ALA A 125 -7.30 -10.93 10.73
CA ALA A 125 -6.26 -10.57 11.70
C ALA A 125 -6.90 -9.92 12.92
N ALA A 126 -7.73 -10.68 13.66
CA ALA A 126 -8.57 -10.15 14.74
C ALA A 126 -7.78 -9.42 15.84
N GLY A 127 -6.58 -9.89 16.19
CA GLY A 127 -5.74 -9.23 17.19
C GLY A 127 -5.20 -7.86 16.75
N ALA A 128 -4.97 -7.67 15.44
CA ALA A 128 -4.54 -6.39 14.88
C ALA A 128 -5.72 -5.50 14.46
N GLY A 129 -6.93 -6.07 14.34
CA GLY A 129 -8.15 -5.34 14.04
C GLY A 129 -8.34 -5.03 12.55
N PHE A 130 -8.04 -5.96 11.64
CA PHE A 130 -8.33 -5.80 10.21
C PHE A 130 -8.51 -7.13 9.47
N ILE A 131 -9.02 -7.06 8.25
CA ILE A 131 -9.17 -8.20 7.34
C ILE A 131 -8.18 -8.05 6.18
N VAL A 132 -7.36 -9.07 5.97
CA VAL A 132 -6.40 -9.12 4.86
C VAL A 132 -7.06 -9.74 3.65
N VAL A 133 -7.05 -9.03 2.53
CA VAL A 133 -7.60 -9.46 1.24
C VAL A 133 -6.44 -9.75 0.31
N ILE A 134 -6.29 -11.01 -0.11
CA ILE A 134 -5.13 -11.47 -0.87
C ILE A 134 -5.54 -11.63 -2.33
N THR A 135 -4.91 -10.87 -3.22
CA THR A 135 -5.27 -10.85 -4.66
C THR A 135 -4.39 -11.74 -5.54
N GLY A 136 -3.29 -12.26 -4.98
CA GLY A 136 -2.31 -13.07 -5.72
C GLY A 136 -1.44 -13.90 -4.80
N GLU A 137 -0.26 -14.26 -5.28
CA GLU A 137 0.76 -14.88 -4.45
C GLU A 137 1.46 -13.82 -3.60
N ILE A 138 1.44 -14.03 -2.28
CA ILE A 138 2.11 -13.16 -1.31
C ILE A 138 3.21 -13.98 -0.65
N MET A 139 4.45 -13.53 -0.84
CA MET A 139 5.63 -14.12 -0.19
C MET A 139 5.62 -13.75 1.30
N THR A 140 5.17 -14.68 2.14
CA THR A 140 5.19 -14.54 3.61
C THR A 140 6.48 -15.04 4.24
N MET A 141 7.27 -15.82 3.50
CA MET A 141 8.58 -16.32 3.93
C MET A 141 9.56 -16.23 2.76
N PRO A 142 10.38 -15.17 2.68
CA PRO A 142 11.36 -15.03 1.60
C PRO A 142 12.47 -16.07 1.73
N GLY A 143 12.84 -16.70 0.61
CA GLY A 143 13.98 -17.62 0.53
C GLY A 143 15.32 -16.90 0.42
N LEU A 144 16.41 -17.64 0.64
CA LEU A 144 17.77 -17.15 0.39
C LEU A 144 18.07 -17.13 -1.12
N PRO A 145 18.88 -16.17 -1.61
CA PRO A 145 19.35 -16.18 -2.99
C PRO A 145 20.38 -17.29 -3.20
N LYS A 146 20.69 -17.60 -4.48
CA LYS A 146 21.67 -18.63 -4.86
C LYS A 146 23.04 -18.48 -4.17
N VAL A 147 23.48 -17.23 -3.98
CA VAL A 147 24.71 -16.90 -3.23
C VAL A 147 24.28 -16.00 -2.07
N PRO A 148 24.02 -16.56 -0.87
CA PRO A 148 23.55 -15.80 0.27
C PRO A 148 24.65 -14.88 0.82
N SER A 149 24.27 -13.69 1.27
CA SER A 149 25.21 -12.73 1.87
C SER A 149 25.93 -13.29 3.10
N SER A 150 25.33 -14.28 3.79
CA SER A 150 25.92 -14.97 4.94
C SER A 150 27.28 -15.63 4.65
N GLU A 151 27.58 -15.98 3.39
CA GLU A 151 28.90 -16.52 3.01
C GLU A 151 30.01 -15.47 3.09
N ARG A 152 29.66 -14.17 3.04
CA ARG A 152 30.60 -13.05 3.05
C ARG A 152 30.61 -12.28 4.36
N ILE A 153 29.49 -12.27 5.09
CA ILE A 153 29.38 -11.62 6.40
C ILE A 153 30.39 -12.24 7.36
N ARG A 154 31.36 -11.45 7.81
CA ARG A 154 32.39 -11.88 8.77
C ARG A 154 32.85 -10.72 9.65
N LEU A 155 33.67 -11.03 10.65
CA LEU A 155 34.40 -10.02 11.42
C LEU A 155 35.82 -9.89 10.85
N ASN A 156 36.29 -8.66 10.65
CA ASN A 156 37.70 -8.42 10.37
C ASN A 156 38.56 -8.51 11.64
N GLU A 157 39.87 -8.35 11.51
CA GLU A 157 40.83 -8.47 12.62
C GLU A 157 40.56 -7.47 13.75
N GLN A 158 39.91 -6.34 13.44
CA GLN A 158 39.53 -5.29 14.38
C GLN A 158 38.16 -5.55 15.02
N GLY A 159 37.45 -6.61 14.62
CA GLY A 159 36.13 -6.97 15.13
C GLY A 159 34.96 -6.22 14.49
N TYR A 160 35.17 -5.55 13.33
CA TYR A 160 34.10 -4.92 12.57
C TYR A 160 33.43 -5.91 11.62
N ILE A 161 32.11 -5.77 11.43
CA ILE A 161 31.33 -6.56 10.46
C ILE A 161 31.65 -6.07 9.04
N GLU A 162 32.03 -7.00 8.16
CA GLU A 162 32.24 -6.80 6.72
C GLU A 162 31.38 -7.75 5.89
#